data_AF-A0A2H0VJW7-F1
#
_entry.id   AF-A0A2H0VJW7-F1
#
_cell.length_a   1.000
_cell.length_b   1.000
_cell.length_c   1.000
_cell.angle_alpha   90.00
_cell.angle_beta   90.00
_cell.angle_gamma   90.00
#
_symmetry.space_group_name_H-M   'P 1'
#
loop_
_entity.id
_entity.type
_entity.pdbx_description
1 polymer ?
#
loop_
_entity_poly.entity_id
_entity_poly.type
_entity_poly.pdbx_seq_one_letter_code
_entity_poly.pdbx_strand_id
1 'polypeptide(L)'
;YSFDYTDLISSGRAAGIKTECGPAAATVTDHGQIVVKDTGFWRNYGGWWQAKGGSVYGDDDLRSVIPSSLPTEMSLILPDPTVGNRRGLLSYGVPQPANMLGSNPNAKVSTSLWEIESKYSGQIYDWSFYDNRFNLFTTTAWSSGQPVNYTATDTTNGYKILKSAGSVTSFNYSPSANQFVIFHINGDVTVTNDITVPQGSFLSIIAKGTLTFDPSVTRADGWYVGASLAFPCHDVGNNGCDEDDQQFQGKGSFIGWNSISLERSNQSLNNTQPSELFTYSQDLFLNAPKPMKYYTKHYKPFIP
;
A
#
# COMPACT_ATOMS: atom_id res chain seq x y z
N TYR A 1 -11.95 -7.39 -36.53
CA TYR A 1 -11.67 -6.62 -35.30
C TYR A 1 -10.50 -5.70 -35.61
N SER A 2 -10.77 -4.41 -35.81
CA SER A 2 -9.73 -3.39 -36.05
C SER A 2 -9.15 -2.97 -34.71
N PHE A 3 -7.85 -3.15 -34.52
CA PHE A 3 -7.14 -2.57 -33.39
C PHE A 3 -7.08 -1.05 -33.57
N ASP A 4 -7.61 -0.31 -32.60
CA ASP A 4 -7.47 1.15 -32.55
C ASP A 4 -6.07 1.47 -32.03
N TYR A 5 -5.21 2.00 -32.90
CA TYR A 5 -3.81 2.31 -32.64
C TYR A 5 -3.60 3.59 -31.81
N THR A 6 -4.68 4.22 -31.35
CA THR A 6 -4.60 5.46 -30.56
C THR A 6 -4.07 5.26 -29.13
N ASP A 7 -3.99 4.01 -28.64
CA ASP A 7 -3.33 3.67 -27.37
C ASP A 7 -1.79 3.53 -27.48
N LEU A 8 -1.20 3.64 -28.69
CA LEU A 8 0.21 3.31 -28.90
C LEU A 8 1.21 4.47 -28.75
N ILE A 9 0.78 5.73 -28.67
CA ILE A 9 1.72 6.86 -28.62
C ILE A 9 1.18 8.00 -27.75
N SER A 10 1.44 7.99 -26.44
CA SER A 10 1.86 9.19 -25.71
C SER A 10 2.23 8.89 -24.25
N SER A 11 3.51 8.66 -24.02
CA SER A 11 4.30 9.21 -22.91
C SER A 11 5.60 8.42 -22.83
N GLY A 12 6.73 9.12 -22.73
CA GLY A 12 8.08 8.56 -22.81
C GLY A 12 8.50 7.62 -21.68
N ARG A 13 7.57 6.94 -20.99
CA ARG A 13 7.76 5.78 -20.10
C ARG A 13 6.46 4.95 -19.97
N ALA A 14 5.74 4.73 -21.06
CA ALA A 14 4.55 3.88 -21.06
C ALA A 14 4.93 2.43 -21.39
N ALA A 15 4.72 1.53 -20.43
CA ALA A 15 4.60 0.11 -20.69
C ALA A 15 3.52 -0.07 -21.78
N GLY A 16 3.95 -0.49 -22.98
CA GLY A 16 3.04 -0.86 -24.06
C GLY A 16 2.15 -2.03 -23.64
N ILE A 17 1.07 -2.28 -24.39
CA ILE A 17 0.28 -3.50 -24.23
C ILE A 17 1.24 -4.68 -24.42
N LYS A 18 1.61 -5.34 -23.31
CA LYS A 18 2.35 -6.59 -23.37
C LYS A 18 1.35 -7.68 -23.72
N THR A 19 1.62 -8.40 -24.80
CA THR A 19 0.85 -9.59 -25.17
C THR A 19 1.70 -10.82 -24.93
N GLU A 20 1.18 -11.74 -24.13
CA GLU A 20 1.81 -13.03 -23.88
C GLU A 20 1.06 -14.13 -24.62
N CYS A 21 1.76 -15.22 -24.96
CA CYS A 21 1.14 -16.39 -25.55
C CYS A 21 0.19 -17.01 -24.51
N GLY A 22 -1.11 -17.03 -24.83
CA GLY A 22 -2.15 -17.57 -23.97
C GLY A 22 -2.53 -19.01 -24.33
N PRO A 23 -3.16 -19.77 -23.41
CA PRO A 23 -3.54 -21.18 -23.52
C PRO A 23 -4.59 -21.51 -24.60
N ALA A 24 -4.91 -20.58 -25.51
CA ALA A 24 -5.70 -20.92 -26.68
C ALA A 24 -4.82 -21.76 -27.61
N ALA A 25 -4.73 -23.05 -27.32
CA ALA A 25 -3.86 -23.97 -28.01
C ALA A 25 -4.61 -24.64 -29.15
N ALA A 26 -4.05 -24.56 -30.35
CA ALA A 26 -4.54 -25.30 -31.51
C ALA A 26 -3.66 -26.53 -31.70
N THR A 27 -4.29 -27.68 -31.79
CA THR A 27 -3.64 -28.91 -32.20
C THR A 27 -3.49 -28.89 -33.71
N VAL A 28 -2.26 -28.81 -34.20
CA VAL A 28 -1.95 -28.81 -35.64
C VAL A 28 -1.05 -29.98 -35.98
N THR A 29 -1.19 -30.54 -37.17
CA THR A 29 -0.22 -31.52 -37.68
C THR A 29 0.88 -30.77 -38.40
N ASP A 30 2.10 -30.82 -37.83
CA ASP A 30 3.29 -30.21 -38.40
C ASP A 30 4.29 -31.33 -38.72
N HIS A 31 4.74 -31.41 -39.97
CA HIS A 31 5.64 -32.48 -40.44
C HIS A 31 5.22 -33.92 -40.07
N GLY A 32 3.91 -34.20 -40.04
CA GLY A 32 3.37 -35.53 -39.72
C GLY A 32 3.30 -35.84 -38.22
N GLN A 33 3.62 -34.88 -37.35
CA GLN A 33 3.45 -34.98 -35.90
C GLN A 33 2.34 -34.05 -35.42
N ILE A 34 1.53 -34.53 -34.48
CA ILE A 34 0.53 -33.71 -33.81
C ILE A 34 1.26 -32.85 -32.77
N VAL A 35 1.27 -31.54 -32.98
CA VAL A 35 1.88 -30.56 -32.07
C VAL A 35 0.81 -29.59 -31.59
N VAL A 36 0.90 -29.22 -30.31
CA VAL A 36 0.05 -28.18 -29.71
C VAL A 36 0.78 -26.85 -29.88
N LYS A 37 0.18 -25.90 -30.60
CA LYS A 37 0.71 -24.54 -30.76
C LYS A 37 -0.20 -23.56 -30.06
N ASP A 38 0.36 -22.67 -29.24
CA ASP A 38 -0.38 -21.56 -28.65
C ASP A 38 -0.73 -20.55 -29.75
N THR A 39 -2.02 -20.28 -29.91
CA THR A 39 -2.59 -19.37 -30.92
C THR A 39 -3.25 -18.14 -30.30
N GLY A 40 -3.29 -18.07 -28.97
CA GLY A 40 -3.87 -16.96 -28.23
C GLY A 40 -2.83 -15.92 -27.88
N PHE A 41 -3.23 -14.65 -27.92
CA PHE A 41 -2.54 -13.56 -27.23
C PHE A 41 -3.40 -13.11 -26.05
N TRP A 42 -2.80 -13.05 -24.86
CA TRP A 42 -3.42 -12.47 -23.68
C TRP A 42 -2.87 -11.07 -23.48
N ARG A 43 -3.76 -10.10 -23.26
CA ARG A 43 -3.36 -8.76 -22.82
C ARG A 43 -2.86 -8.88 -21.37
N ASN A 44 -1.65 -8.43 -21.12
CA ASN A 44 -1.11 -8.28 -19.78
C ASN A 44 -1.25 -6.80 -19.36
N TYR A 45 -1.98 -6.57 -18.27
CA TYR A 45 -2.14 -5.24 -17.68
C TYR A 45 -0.99 -4.96 -16.70
N GLY A 46 -0.57 -3.69 -16.63
CA GLY A 46 0.37 -3.26 -15.59
C GLY A 46 -0.23 -3.39 -14.19
N GLY A 47 0.63 -3.24 -13.19
CA GLY A 47 0.21 -3.31 -11.80
C GLY A 47 -0.83 -2.25 -11.43
N TRP A 48 -1.73 -2.64 -10.53
CA TRP A 48 -2.78 -1.78 -10.01
C TRP A 48 -3.05 -2.09 -8.55
N TRP A 49 -3.57 -1.11 -7.82
CA TRP A 49 -3.80 -1.24 -6.38
C TRP A 49 -5.27 -1.11 -6.02
N GLN A 50 -5.64 -1.71 -4.89
CA GLN A 50 -7.00 -1.73 -4.39
C GLN A 50 -7.01 -1.54 -2.87
N ALA A 51 -8.06 -0.89 -2.35
CA ALA A 51 -8.31 -0.82 -0.91
C ALA A 51 -9.55 -1.63 -0.52
N LYS A 52 -9.58 -2.11 0.72
CA LYS A 52 -10.69 -2.87 1.30
C LYS A 52 -11.07 -2.31 2.67
N GLY A 53 -12.28 -1.76 2.78
CA GLY A 53 -12.85 -1.16 3.99
C GLY A 53 -12.19 0.13 4.48
N GLY A 54 -11.03 0.49 3.94
CA GLY A 54 -10.25 1.67 4.30
C GLY A 54 -10.49 2.84 3.35
N SER A 55 -10.53 4.05 3.91
CA SER A 55 -10.54 5.28 3.13
C SER A 55 -9.17 5.53 2.50
N VAL A 56 -9.17 6.19 1.34
CA VAL A 56 -7.98 6.56 0.62
C VAL A 56 -7.96 8.06 0.42
N TYR A 57 -6.78 8.66 0.54
CA TYR A 57 -6.57 10.09 0.33
C TYR A 57 -5.34 10.32 -0.55
N GLY A 58 -5.45 11.24 -1.52
CA GLY A 58 -4.32 11.74 -2.32
C GLY A 58 -4.50 13.23 -2.61
N ASP A 59 -3.50 14.07 -2.30
CA ASP A 59 -3.65 15.53 -2.43
C ASP A 59 -3.54 16.00 -3.89
N ASP A 60 -2.48 15.59 -4.59
CA ASP A 60 -2.14 16.13 -5.91
C ASP A 60 -2.48 15.19 -7.08
N ASP A 61 -2.19 13.89 -6.95
CA ASP A 61 -2.49 12.90 -7.98
C ASP A 61 -2.87 11.56 -7.32
N LEU A 62 -3.73 10.82 -8.01
CA LEU A 62 -4.15 9.49 -7.65
C LEU A 62 -4.44 8.71 -8.93
N ARG A 63 -3.81 7.54 -9.07
CA ARG A 63 -4.00 6.70 -10.25
C ARG A 63 -3.95 5.22 -9.88
N SER A 64 -4.91 4.44 -10.36
CA SER A 64 -4.93 2.97 -10.27
C SER A 64 -5.63 2.40 -11.51
N VAL A 65 -4.89 1.74 -12.40
CA VAL A 65 -5.42 1.32 -13.70
C VAL A 65 -6.13 -0.02 -13.58
N ILE A 66 -7.43 0.00 -13.27
CA ILE A 66 -8.21 -1.23 -13.03
C ILE A 66 -8.49 -1.96 -14.35
N PRO A 67 -8.03 -3.21 -14.52
CA PRO A 67 -8.22 -3.96 -15.76
C PRO A 67 -9.68 -4.26 -16.08
N SER A 68 -10.03 -4.23 -17.37
CA SER A 68 -11.38 -4.64 -17.84
C SER A 68 -11.57 -6.15 -17.89
N SER A 69 -10.51 -6.93 -17.69
CA SER A 69 -10.51 -8.39 -17.65
C SER A 69 -11.04 -8.98 -16.34
N LEU A 70 -11.24 -8.15 -15.30
CA LEU A 70 -11.74 -8.62 -14.01
C LEU A 70 -13.15 -9.24 -14.18
N PRO A 71 -13.38 -10.49 -13.75
CA PRO A 71 -14.65 -11.17 -14.00
C PRO A 71 -15.81 -10.59 -13.19
N THR A 72 -15.53 -10.03 -12.00
CA THR A 72 -16.51 -9.43 -11.09
C THR A 72 -15.88 -8.28 -10.28
N GLU A 73 -16.69 -7.27 -9.97
CA GLU A 73 -16.37 -6.09 -9.13
C GLU A 73 -15.06 -5.32 -9.47
N MET A 74 -15.18 -4.30 -10.32
CA MET A 74 -14.10 -3.41 -10.77
C MET A 74 -14.04 -2.11 -9.93
N SER A 75 -14.10 -2.22 -8.61
CA SER A 75 -14.00 -1.07 -7.70
C SER A 75 -12.59 -0.86 -7.17
N LEU A 76 -12.15 0.39 -7.06
CA LEU A 76 -10.92 0.76 -6.35
C LEU A 76 -11.00 0.45 -4.84
N ILE A 77 -12.17 0.68 -4.23
CA ILE A 77 -12.43 0.49 -2.80
C ILE A 77 -13.56 -0.52 -2.62
N LEU A 78 -13.19 -1.73 -2.18
CA LEU A 78 -14.12 -2.78 -1.81
C LEU A 78 -14.63 -2.60 -0.38
N PRO A 79 -15.88 -3.00 -0.09
CA PRO A 79 -16.31 -3.15 1.28
C PRO A 79 -15.55 -4.27 2.00
N ASP A 80 -15.38 -4.13 3.30
CA ASP A 80 -14.92 -5.23 4.15
C ASP A 80 -16.12 -6.10 4.59
N PRO A 81 -16.26 -7.35 4.09
CA PRO A 81 -17.38 -8.23 4.45
C PRO A 81 -17.29 -8.73 5.90
N THR A 82 -16.12 -8.66 6.53
CA THR A 82 -15.90 -9.19 7.89
C THR A 82 -16.25 -8.19 8.98
N VAL A 83 -16.24 -6.88 8.67
CA VAL A 83 -16.45 -5.79 9.63
C VAL A 83 -17.72 -5.02 9.29
N GLY A 84 -18.85 -5.72 9.17
CA GLY A 84 -20.16 -5.10 8.99
C GLY A 84 -20.30 -4.28 7.70
N ASN A 85 -19.63 -4.70 6.62
CA ASN A 85 -19.66 -4.01 5.33
C ASN A 85 -19.08 -2.58 5.39
N ARG A 86 -18.05 -2.36 6.21
CA ARG A 86 -17.35 -1.07 6.27
C ARG A 86 -16.87 -0.69 4.87
N ARG A 87 -17.14 0.56 4.48
CA ARG A 87 -16.72 1.14 3.20
C ARG A 87 -15.77 2.29 3.46
N GLY A 88 -14.73 2.37 2.64
CA GLY A 88 -13.83 3.50 2.60
C GLY A 88 -14.38 4.62 1.73
N LEU A 89 -14.01 5.85 2.07
CA LEU A 89 -14.22 7.05 1.25
C LEU A 89 -12.94 7.32 0.45
N LEU A 90 -13.07 7.63 -0.84
CA LEU A 90 -11.99 8.27 -1.58
C LEU A 90 -12.07 9.78 -1.41
N SER A 91 -10.97 10.42 -1.03
CA SER A 91 -10.87 11.88 -1.00
C SER A 91 -9.65 12.33 -1.79
N TYR A 92 -9.80 13.37 -2.59
CA TYR A 92 -8.70 13.89 -3.40
C TYR A 92 -8.65 15.42 -3.38
N GLY A 93 -7.44 15.99 -3.43
CA GLY A 93 -7.23 17.44 -3.32
C GLY A 93 -7.39 18.23 -4.62
N VAL A 94 -7.46 17.53 -5.75
CA VAL A 94 -7.62 18.09 -7.10
C VAL A 94 -8.84 17.50 -7.81
N PRO A 95 -9.43 18.17 -8.81
CA PRO A 95 -10.49 17.57 -9.62
C PRO A 95 -10.08 16.19 -10.16
N GLN A 96 -11.00 15.23 -10.09
CA GLN A 96 -10.77 13.84 -10.49
C GLN A 96 -10.19 13.75 -11.91
N PRO A 97 -8.98 13.19 -12.09
CA PRO A 97 -8.42 12.99 -13.41
C PRO A 97 -9.30 12.05 -14.25
N ALA A 98 -9.49 12.38 -15.53
CA ALA A 98 -10.31 11.57 -16.46
C ALA A 98 -9.81 10.12 -16.62
N ASN A 99 -8.54 9.87 -16.33
CA ASN A 99 -7.86 8.57 -16.44
C ASN A 99 -7.43 7.99 -15.08
N MET A 100 -7.99 8.47 -13.96
CA MET A 100 -7.67 8.00 -12.59
C MET A 100 -7.75 6.47 -12.48
N LEU A 101 -8.77 5.87 -13.09
CA LEU A 101 -9.00 4.43 -13.09
C LEU A 101 -8.56 3.70 -14.38
N GLY A 102 -7.84 4.38 -15.26
CA GLY A 102 -7.50 3.89 -16.59
C GLY A 102 -8.62 4.05 -17.61
N SER A 103 -8.56 3.29 -18.71
CA SER A 103 -9.52 3.36 -19.83
C SER A 103 -10.70 2.39 -19.70
N ASN A 104 -10.83 1.67 -18.58
CA ASN A 104 -11.92 0.73 -18.35
C ASN A 104 -13.22 1.48 -17.98
N PRO A 105 -14.28 1.46 -18.83
CA PRO A 105 -15.52 2.19 -18.57
C PRO A 105 -16.34 1.61 -17.41
N ASN A 106 -16.07 0.37 -17.00
CA ASN A 106 -16.75 -0.29 -15.89
C ASN A 106 -16.01 -0.11 -14.55
N ALA A 107 -14.81 0.46 -14.58
CA ALA A 107 -14.06 0.76 -13.37
C ALA A 107 -14.73 1.91 -12.60
N LYS A 108 -14.85 1.75 -11.30
CA LYS A 108 -15.46 2.75 -10.40
C LYS A 108 -14.66 2.86 -9.13
N VAL A 109 -14.84 3.95 -8.38
CA VAL A 109 -14.18 4.09 -7.08
C VAL A 109 -14.77 3.12 -6.08
N SER A 110 -16.09 3.12 -5.94
CA SER A 110 -16.84 2.22 -5.06
C SER A 110 -18.32 2.24 -5.49
N THR A 111 -19.25 2.22 -4.53
CA THR A 111 -20.66 2.59 -4.77
C THR A 111 -20.82 4.10 -4.98
N SER A 112 -21.93 4.55 -5.59
CA SER A 112 -22.20 5.97 -5.86
C SER A 112 -22.02 6.85 -4.60
N LEU A 113 -21.44 8.04 -4.76
CA LEU A 113 -21.21 9.06 -3.71
C LEU A 113 -20.17 8.69 -2.63
N TRP A 114 -19.31 7.70 -2.87
CA TRP A 114 -18.19 7.33 -1.98
C TRP A 114 -16.85 7.94 -2.42
N GLU A 115 -16.91 9.08 -3.08
CA GLU A 115 -15.76 9.91 -3.44
C GLU A 115 -16.08 11.39 -3.19
N ILE A 116 -15.07 12.18 -2.83
CA ILE A 116 -15.22 13.61 -2.60
C ILE A 116 -13.95 14.37 -2.97
N GLU A 117 -14.13 15.53 -3.61
CA GLU A 117 -13.04 16.51 -3.75
C GLU A 117 -12.90 17.28 -2.43
N SER A 118 -11.80 17.04 -1.72
CA SER A 118 -11.49 17.70 -0.46
C SER A 118 -9.99 17.69 -0.20
N LYS A 119 -9.43 18.88 0.05
CA LYS A 119 -8.02 19.09 0.37
C LYS A 119 -7.78 19.03 1.88
N TYR A 120 -6.72 18.33 2.28
CA TYR A 120 -6.31 18.28 3.67
C TYR A 120 -5.81 19.64 4.16
N SER A 121 -6.44 20.17 5.21
CA SER A 121 -6.06 21.42 5.88
C SER A 121 -5.77 21.22 7.37
N GLY A 122 -5.63 19.96 7.79
CA GLY A 122 -5.38 19.59 9.18
C GLY A 122 -3.91 19.68 9.59
N GLN A 123 -3.64 19.31 10.83
CA GLN A 123 -2.28 19.21 11.36
C GLN A 123 -1.53 18.02 10.75
N ILE A 124 -0.34 18.26 10.22
CA ILE A 124 0.54 17.21 9.71
C ILE A 124 1.08 16.36 10.88
N TYR A 125 0.82 15.06 10.85
CA TYR A 125 1.30 14.05 11.80
C TYR A 125 2.52 13.30 11.22
N ASP A 126 3.56 14.05 10.88
CA ASP A 126 4.81 13.52 10.34
C ASP A 126 5.77 13.09 11.45
N TRP A 127 6.98 12.69 11.06
CA TRP A 127 8.04 12.35 12.00
C TRP A 127 8.32 13.47 13.01
N SER A 128 8.30 14.74 12.56
CA SER A 128 8.60 15.92 13.40
C SER A 128 7.53 16.12 14.47
N PHE A 129 6.26 15.93 14.13
CA PHE A 129 5.17 15.91 15.09
C PHE A 129 5.40 14.85 16.17
N TYR A 130 5.69 13.61 15.76
CA TYR A 130 5.89 12.50 16.68
C TYR A 130 7.16 12.65 17.52
N ASP A 131 8.23 13.23 16.98
CA ASP A 131 9.47 13.47 17.73
C ASP A 131 9.23 14.41 18.91
N ASN A 132 8.56 15.54 18.65
CA ASN A 132 8.15 16.48 19.70
C ASN A 132 7.22 15.83 20.73
N ARG A 133 6.27 15.02 20.26
CA ARG A 133 5.31 14.34 21.12
C ARG A 133 5.97 13.27 22.00
N PHE A 134 6.93 12.52 21.47
CA PHE A 134 7.61 11.46 22.19
C PHE A 134 8.54 11.97 23.30
N ASN A 135 8.84 13.27 23.35
CA ASN A 135 9.50 13.89 24.51
C ASN A 135 8.65 13.83 25.80
N LEU A 136 7.34 13.56 25.69
CA LEU A 136 6.44 13.39 26.83
C LEU A 136 6.39 11.95 27.37
N PHE A 137 7.10 11.01 26.73
CA PHE A 137 7.01 9.58 27.03
C PHE A 137 8.40 8.98 27.22
N THR A 138 8.46 7.84 27.89
CA THR A 138 9.71 7.08 28.02
C THR A 138 10.06 6.46 26.67
N THR A 139 11.30 6.69 26.22
CA THR A 139 11.82 6.14 24.97
C THR A 139 13.11 5.38 25.23
N THR A 140 13.38 4.38 24.40
CA THR A 140 14.61 3.57 24.46
C THR A 140 15.39 3.77 23.17
N ALA A 141 16.68 4.06 23.27
CA ALA A 141 17.55 4.10 22.10
C ALA A 141 17.67 2.70 21.48
N TRP A 142 17.59 2.61 20.15
CA TRP A 142 17.65 1.36 19.41
C TRP A 142 18.34 1.56 18.06
N SER A 143 19.08 0.56 17.61
CA SER A 143 19.74 0.55 16.31
C SER A 143 19.38 -0.71 15.54
N SER A 144 19.46 -0.63 14.21
CA SER A 144 19.23 -1.76 13.32
C SER A 144 20.10 -2.97 13.73
N GLY A 145 19.52 -4.16 13.70
CA GLY A 145 20.17 -5.42 14.10
C GLY A 145 20.16 -5.69 15.61
N GLN A 146 19.79 -4.74 16.46
CA GLN A 146 19.61 -5.00 17.89
C GLN A 146 18.28 -5.72 18.16
N PRO A 147 18.25 -6.73 19.05
CA PRO A 147 17.03 -7.41 19.40
C PRO A 147 16.04 -6.45 20.06
N VAL A 148 14.77 -6.61 19.71
CA VAL A 148 13.68 -5.84 20.31
C VAL A 148 13.21 -6.57 21.56
N ASN A 149 13.75 -6.16 22.70
CA ASN A 149 13.39 -6.77 23.98
C ASN A 149 12.16 -6.08 24.58
N TYR A 150 11.00 -6.74 24.50
CA TYR A 150 9.79 -6.30 25.19
C TYR A 150 9.76 -6.85 26.62
N THR A 151 9.81 -5.97 27.60
CA THR A 151 10.02 -6.31 29.02
C THR A 151 8.73 -6.20 29.84
N ALA A 152 8.75 -6.69 31.08
CA ALA A 152 7.61 -6.54 31.99
C ALA A 152 7.23 -5.07 32.24
N THR A 153 8.20 -4.15 32.25
CA THR A 153 7.96 -2.72 32.37
C THR A 153 7.19 -2.16 31.17
N ASP A 154 7.50 -2.65 29.95
CA ASP A 154 6.79 -2.26 28.74
C ASP A 154 5.32 -2.75 28.79
N THR A 155 5.08 -3.94 29.35
CA THR A 155 3.73 -4.45 29.62
C THR A 155 2.98 -3.56 30.61
N THR A 156 3.62 -3.10 31.69
CA THR A 156 3.01 -2.17 32.66
C THR A 156 2.68 -0.81 32.02
N ASN A 157 3.57 -0.31 31.18
CA ASN A 157 3.33 0.94 30.43
C ASN A 157 2.29 0.78 29.32
N GLY A 158 2.09 -0.45 28.86
CA GLY A 158 1.22 -0.82 27.75
C GLY A 158 1.81 -0.53 26.36
N TYR A 159 3.10 -0.16 26.28
CA TYR A 159 3.81 0.08 25.02
C TYR A 159 5.32 0.23 25.22
N LYS A 160 6.06 0.12 24.10
CA LYS A 160 7.49 0.46 24.00
C LYS A 160 7.75 1.40 22.82
N ILE A 161 8.49 2.49 23.05
CA ILE A 161 8.96 3.41 21.99
C ILE A 161 10.46 3.22 21.79
N LEU A 162 10.86 2.83 20.59
CA LEU A 162 12.24 2.62 20.17
C LEU A 162 12.64 3.76 19.24
N LYS A 163 13.65 4.55 19.64
CA LYS A 163 14.19 5.65 18.85
C LYS A 163 15.49 5.23 18.17
N SER A 164 15.57 5.37 16.85
CA SER A 164 16.81 5.22 16.11
C SER A 164 17.33 6.55 15.59
N ALA A 165 18.65 6.76 15.73
CA ALA A 165 19.31 7.99 15.33
C ALA A 165 19.60 8.08 13.82
N GLY A 166 19.50 6.96 13.09
CA GLY A 166 19.77 6.87 11.66
C GLY A 166 18.86 5.88 10.94
N SER A 167 19.15 5.62 9.66
CA SER A 167 18.37 4.73 8.80
C SER A 167 18.46 3.25 9.22
N VAL A 168 17.43 2.49 8.86
CA VAL A 168 17.31 1.05 9.10
C VAL A 168 17.17 0.33 7.77
N THR A 169 18.21 -0.36 7.32
CA THR A 169 18.25 -0.97 5.97
C THR A 169 17.71 -2.39 5.91
N SER A 170 17.42 -3.02 7.05
CA SER A 170 16.80 -4.35 7.12
C SER A 170 15.90 -4.43 8.35
N PHE A 171 14.69 -3.88 8.20
CA PHE A 171 13.64 -3.98 9.21
C PHE A 171 12.86 -5.28 9.00
N ASN A 172 12.78 -6.09 10.04
CA ASN A 172 12.17 -7.43 10.00
C ASN A 172 11.44 -7.81 11.30
N TYR A 173 11.05 -6.83 12.12
CA TYR A 173 10.44 -7.10 13.42
C TYR A 173 8.92 -7.27 13.32
N SER A 174 8.44 -8.46 13.71
CA SER A 174 7.02 -8.72 13.97
C SER A 174 6.78 -8.82 15.49
N PRO A 175 5.83 -8.06 16.07
CA PRO A 175 5.48 -8.20 17.48
C PRO A 175 4.84 -9.55 17.77
N SER A 176 5.14 -10.12 18.94
CA SER A 176 4.37 -11.22 19.51
C SER A 176 3.03 -10.73 20.06
N ALA A 177 2.13 -11.67 20.40
CA ALA A 177 0.84 -11.34 20.97
C ALA A 177 0.94 -10.44 22.21
N ASN A 178 0.08 -9.42 22.28
CA ASN A 178 0.02 -8.40 23.33
C ASN A 178 1.25 -7.49 23.42
N GLN A 179 2.06 -7.38 22.36
CA GLN A 179 3.15 -6.41 22.29
C GLN A 179 2.73 -5.17 21.50
N PHE A 180 3.05 -4.01 22.04
CA PHE A 180 2.69 -2.70 21.49
C PHE A 180 3.96 -1.90 21.26
N VAL A 181 4.48 -1.93 20.03
CA VAL A 181 5.80 -1.37 19.73
C VAL A 181 5.70 -0.25 18.72
N ILE A 182 6.40 0.86 19.00
CA ILE A 182 6.50 2.01 18.13
C ILE A 182 7.98 2.22 17.80
N PHE A 183 8.32 2.21 16.52
CA PHE A 183 9.63 2.60 16.02
C PHE A 183 9.58 4.04 15.54
N HIS A 184 10.47 4.87 16.03
CA HIS A 184 10.64 6.26 15.63
C HIS A 184 12.06 6.42 15.09
N ILE A 185 12.17 6.54 13.77
CA ILE A 185 13.43 6.37 13.03
C ILE A 185 13.83 7.69 12.37
N ASN A 186 14.95 8.27 12.78
CA ASN A 186 15.53 9.47 12.18
C ASN A 186 16.31 9.12 10.90
N GLY A 187 15.61 8.61 9.89
CA GLY A 187 16.19 8.21 8.62
C GLY A 187 15.19 7.44 7.76
N ASP A 188 15.73 6.74 6.78
CA ASP A 188 14.98 5.83 5.91
C ASP A 188 14.81 4.46 6.56
N VAL A 189 13.81 3.71 6.13
CA VAL A 189 13.56 2.35 6.59
C VAL A 189 13.30 1.44 5.39
N THR A 190 14.01 0.34 5.29
CA THR A 190 13.73 -0.73 4.33
C THR A 190 13.19 -1.94 5.08
N VAL A 191 11.93 -2.31 4.81
CA VAL A 191 11.31 -3.53 5.31
C VAL A 191 11.71 -4.68 4.40
N THR A 192 12.38 -5.69 4.93
CA THR A 192 12.97 -6.80 4.16
C THR A 192 12.29 -8.15 4.40
N ASN A 193 11.32 -8.20 5.31
CA ASN A 193 10.58 -9.41 5.63
C ASN A 193 9.12 -9.09 5.90
N ASP A 194 8.25 -10.09 5.71
CA ASP A 194 6.85 -9.98 6.06
C ASP A 194 6.65 -9.60 7.52
N ILE A 195 5.77 -8.62 7.73
CA ILE A 195 5.43 -8.11 9.05
C ILE A 195 4.02 -8.54 9.38
N THR A 196 3.86 -9.35 10.43
CA THR A 196 2.57 -9.79 10.92
C THR A 196 2.33 -9.25 12.31
N VAL A 197 1.15 -8.64 12.53
CA VAL A 197 0.75 -8.14 13.84
C VAL A 197 -0.43 -8.96 14.33
N PRO A 198 -0.24 -9.79 15.38
CA PRO A 198 -1.33 -10.57 15.96
C PRO A 198 -2.46 -9.68 16.46
N GLN A 199 -3.69 -10.20 16.42
CA GLN A 199 -4.84 -9.50 16.99
C GLN A 199 -4.58 -9.15 18.47
N GLY A 200 -4.99 -7.96 18.90
CA GLY A 200 -4.70 -7.47 20.25
C GLY A 200 -3.30 -6.86 20.43
N SER A 201 -2.50 -6.80 19.37
CA SER A 201 -1.13 -6.23 19.39
C SER A 201 -1.08 -4.95 18.56
N PHE A 202 0.04 -4.22 18.62
CA PHE A 202 0.22 -3.00 17.85
C PHE A 202 1.66 -2.83 17.37
N LEU A 203 1.81 -2.43 16.11
CA LEU A 203 3.07 -1.99 15.53
C LEU A 203 2.87 -0.67 14.81
N SER A 204 3.76 0.29 15.05
CA SER A 204 3.92 1.46 14.20
C SER A 204 5.38 1.71 13.88
N ILE A 205 5.65 2.12 12.64
CA ILE A 205 6.95 2.59 12.18
C ILE A 205 6.76 4.01 11.66
N ILE A 206 7.47 4.95 12.27
CA ILE A 206 7.46 6.37 11.93
C ILE A 206 8.87 6.74 11.48
N ALA A 207 9.06 6.90 10.18
CA ALA A 207 10.32 7.24 9.55
C ALA A 207 10.35 8.72 9.16
N LYS A 208 11.50 9.37 9.34
CA LYS A 208 11.72 10.74 8.87
C LYS A 208 11.84 10.79 7.34
N GLY A 209 12.45 9.77 6.76
CA GLY A 209 12.65 9.65 5.33
C GLY A 209 11.65 8.70 4.67
N THR A 210 12.15 7.93 3.73
CA THR A 210 11.36 6.99 2.94
C THR A 210 11.24 5.65 3.66
N LEU A 211 10.03 5.09 3.66
CA LEU A 211 9.74 3.70 4.03
C LEU A 211 9.61 2.88 2.75
N THR A 212 10.59 2.02 2.50
CA THR A 212 10.63 1.12 1.34
C THR A 212 10.23 -0.28 1.76
N PHE A 213 9.25 -0.88 1.08
CA PHE A 213 8.92 -2.29 1.21
C PHE A 213 9.62 -3.06 0.11
N ASP A 214 10.65 -3.83 0.48
CA ASP A 214 11.40 -4.66 -0.45
C ASP A 214 10.46 -5.51 -1.31
N PRO A 215 10.73 -5.74 -2.61
CA PRO A 215 9.86 -6.52 -3.48
C PRO A 215 9.53 -7.92 -2.93
N SER A 216 10.43 -8.53 -2.16
CA SER A 216 10.22 -9.83 -1.52
C SER A 216 9.17 -9.82 -0.39
N VAL A 217 8.80 -8.65 0.14
CA VAL A 217 7.81 -8.52 1.21
C VAL A 217 6.42 -8.64 0.61
N THR A 218 5.69 -9.70 0.93
CA THR A 218 4.30 -9.92 0.47
C THR A 218 3.27 -9.41 1.45
N ARG A 219 3.64 -9.16 2.71
CA ARG A 219 2.70 -8.74 3.75
C ARG A 219 3.30 -7.74 4.73
N ALA A 220 2.56 -6.68 5.02
CA ALA A 220 2.90 -5.77 6.11
C ALA A 220 1.67 -5.34 6.91
N ASP A 221 1.60 -5.77 8.15
CA ASP A 221 0.56 -5.37 9.10
C ASP A 221 1.11 -4.24 10.00
N GLY A 222 0.35 -3.17 10.22
CA GLY A 222 0.77 -2.09 11.13
C GLY A 222 0.43 -0.68 10.65
N TRP A 223 1.00 0.30 11.33
CA TRP A 223 0.90 1.71 10.98
C TRP A 223 2.25 2.25 10.49
N TYR A 224 2.33 2.55 9.21
CA TYR A 224 3.54 3.00 8.53
C TYR A 224 3.39 4.48 8.18
N VAL A 225 4.24 5.32 8.76
CA VAL A 225 4.25 6.77 8.55
C VAL A 225 5.64 7.17 8.08
N GLY A 226 5.74 7.70 6.88
CA GLY A 226 6.99 8.19 6.30
C GLY A 226 6.81 9.55 5.64
N ALA A 227 7.93 10.20 5.31
CA ALA A 227 7.89 11.29 4.33
C ALA A 227 7.42 10.75 2.98
N SER A 228 7.84 9.54 2.60
CA SER A 228 7.33 8.84 1.43
C SER A 228 7.25 7.35 1.70
N LEU A 229 6.33 6.67 1.02
CA LEU A 229 6.26 5.20 0.99
C LEU A 229 6.62 4.72 -0.41
N ALA A 230 7.46 3.70 -0.52
CA ALA A 230 7.87 3.12 -1.79
C ALA A 230 7.63 1.61 -1.79
N PHE A 231 6.93 1.14 -2.82
CA PHE A 231 6.68 -0.27 -3.10
C PHE A 231 7.28 -0.57 -4.48
N PRO A 232 8.62 -0.62 -4.57
CA PRO A 232 9.29 -0.88 -5.84
C PRO A 232 8.89 -2.24 -6.39
N CYS A 233 8.92 -2.35 -7.71
CA CYS A 233 8.94 -3.63 -8.40
C CYS A 233 10.27 -4.36 -8.17
N HIS A 234 10.24 -5.67 -8.36
CA HIS A 234 11.42 -6.49 -8.57
C HIS A 234 12.01 -6.20 -9.96
N ASP A 235 13.34 -6.28 -10.05
CA ASP A 235 14.10 -6.05 -11.28
C ASP A 235 15.32 -6.99 -11.27
N VAL A 236 15.15 -8.19 -11.86
CA VAL A 236 16.24 -9.13 -12.17
C VAL A 236 16.80 -8.88 -13.57
N GLY A 237 17.20 -7.65 -13.85
CA GLY A 237 18.08 -7.32 -14.96
C GLY A 237 17.69 -6.02 -15.64
N ASN A 238 18.68 -5.25 -16.10
CA ASN A 238 18.63 -3.89 -16.67
C ASN A 238 17.56 -3.55 -17.74
N ASN A 239 16.55 -4.37 -17.96
CA ASN A 239 15.35 -4.18 -18.77
C ASN A 239 14.19 -3.51 -18.00
N GLY A 240 14.39 -3.08 -16.75
CA GLY A 240 13.35 -2.47 -15.91
C GLY A 240 12.54 -3.51 -15.15
N CYS A 241 11.45 -3.08 -14.48
CA CYS A 241 10.56 -3.96 -13.70
C CYS A 241 10.30 -5.28 -14.45
N ASP A 242 10.75 -6.38 -13.87
CA ASP A 242 10.59 -7.74 -14.42
C ASP A 242 9.14 -8.25 -14.26
N GLU A 243 8.34 -7.50 -13.50
CA GLU A 243 6.92 -7.67 -13.28
C GLU A 243 6.56 -9.04 -12.70
N ASP A 244 7.50 -9.77 -12.08
CA ASP A 244 7.25 -11.06 -11.43
C ASP A 244 6.93 -10.93 -9.92
N ASP A 245 6.56 -9.73 -9.49
CA ASP A 245 6.27 -9.44 -8.09
C ASP A 245 5.11 -10.28 -7.56
N GLN A 246 5.27 -10.76 -6.33
CA GLN A 246 4.14 -11.27 -5.57
C GLN A 246 3.24 -10.11 -5.11
N GLN A 247 1.93 -10.37 -5.02
CA GLN A 247 0.98 -9.39 -4.53
C GLN A 247 1.36 -8.92 -3.12
N PHE A 248 1.44 -7.61 -2.92
CA PHE A 248 1.57 -7.00 -1.61
C PHE A 248 0.22 -6.94 -0.90
N GLN A 249 0.19 -7.34 0.37
CA GLN A 249 -0.97 -7.24 1.25
C GLN A 249 -0.63 -6.38 2.46
N GLY A 250 -1.04 -5.12 2.42
CA GLY A 250 -0.88 -4.16 3.51
C GLY A 250 -2.11 -4.15 4.41
N LYS A 251 -1.96 -4.43 5.71
CA LYS A 251 -3.07 -4.36 6.68
C LYS A 251 -2.83 -3.27 7.72
N GLY A 252 -3.65 -2.22 7.72
CA GLY A 252 -3.55 -1.13 8.67
C GLY A 252 -3.56 0.23 8.00
N SER A 253 -2.59 1.08 8.36
CA SER A 253 -2.53 2.47 7.90
C SER A 253 -1.17 2.75 7.24
N PHE A 254 -1.20 3.32 6.04
CA PHE A 254 -0.04 3.64 5.24
C PHE A 254 -0.10 5.12 4.87
N ILE A 255 0.82 5.91 5.40
CA ILE A 255 0.83 7.37 5.27
C ILE A 255 2.21 7.79 4.73
N GLY A 256 2.23 8.31 3.51
CA GLY A 256 3.37 9.02 2.94
C GLY A 256 2.99 10.48 2.74
N TRP A 257 3.57 11.38 3.54
CA TRP A 257 3.17 12.80 3.54
C TRP A 257 3.50 13.52 2.22
N ASN A 258 4.59 13.14 1.56
CA ASN A 258 5.00 13.70 0.28
C ASN A 258 4.54 12.83 -0.89
N SER A 259 4.64 11.50 -0.75
CA SER A 259 4.26 10.57 -1.82
C SER A 259 4.05 9.13 -1.33
N ILE A 260 3.30 8.36 -2.11
CA ILE A 260 3.22 6.90 -2.05
C ILE A 260 3.43 6.40 -3.48
N SER A 261 4.54 5.68 -3.73
CA SER A 261 4.83 5.07 -5.04
C SER A 261 4.49 3.58 -5.01
N LEU A 262 3.59 3.15 -5.89
CA LEU A 262 3.11 1.78 -6.05
C LEU A 262 3.53 1.29 -7.43
N GLU A 263 4.55 0.45 -7.48
CA GLU A 263 5.22 0.06 -8.72
C GLU A 263 5.20 -1.45 -8.95
N ARG A 264 4.63 -2.26 -8.03
CA ARG A 264 4.64 -3.71 -8.18
C ARG A 264 3.77 -4.14 -9.33
N SER A 265 4.15 -5.23 -9.97
CA SER A 265 3.40 -5.83 -11.07
C SER A 265 3.55 -7.33 -11.01
N ASN A 266 2.46 -8.07 -11.26
CA ASN A 266 2.40 -9.52 -11.20
C ASN A 266 1.97 -10.12 -12.55
N GLN A 267 2.53 -9.59 -13.64
CA GLN A 267 2.23 -9.96 -15.03
C GLN A 267 0.75 -10.33 -15.28
N SER A 268 0.52 -11.53 -15.84
CA SER A 268 -0.78 -12.10 -16.12
C SER A 268 -1.75 -12.14 -14.93
N LEU A 269 -1.28 -12.18 -13.68
CA LEU A 269 -2.16 -12.13 -12.50
C LEU A 269 -2.77 -10.75 -12.29
N ASN A 270 -2.13 -9.67 -12.75
CA ASN A 270 -2.71 -8.32 -12.71
C ASN A 270 -4.10 -8.28 -13.37
N ASN A 271 -4.34 -9.13 -14.36
CA ASN A 271 -5.63 -9.23 -15.06
C ASN A 271 -6.79 -9.66 -14.16
N THR A 272 -6.49 -10.29 -13.01
CA THR A 272 -7.47 -10.95 -12.14
C THR A 272 -7.40 -10.49 -10.69
N GLN A 273 -6.30 -9.86 -10.27
CA GLN A 273 -6.08 -9.39 -8.91
C GLN A 273 -5.18 -8.14 -8.89
N PRO A 274 -5.28 -7.27 -7.86
CA PRO A 274 -4.37 -6.13 -7.71
C PRO A 274 -2.96 -6.60 -7.35
N SER A 275 -1.97 -5.80 -7.71
CA SER A 275 -0.57 -5.99 -7.31
C SER A 275 -0.35 -5.54 -5.87
N GLU A 276 -1.06 -4.49 -5.43
CA GLU A 276 -1.07 -4.04 -4.03
C GLU A 276 -2.48 -3.95 -3.47
N LEU A 277 -2.73 -4.68 -2.38
CA LEU A 277 -4.00 -4.70 -1.68
C LEU A 277 -3.85 -4.11 -0.27
N PHE A 278 -4.59 -3.05 0.03
CA PHE A 278 -4.61 -2.42 1.34
C PHE A 278 -5.91 -2.72 2.08
N THR A 279 -5.82 -3.35 3.24
CA THR A 279 -6.98 -3.70 4.07
C THR A 279 -6.98 -2.88 5.36
N TYR A 280 -8.11 -2.25 5.65
CA TYR A 280 -8.28 -1.54 6.92
C TYR A 280 -8.28 -2.51 8.10
N SER A 281 -7.62 -2.12 9.19
CA SER A 281 -7.61 -2.90 10.43
C SER A 281 -8.21 -2.10 11.57
N GLN A 282 -9.46 -2.42 11.93
CA GLN A 282 -10.12 -1.80 13.08
C GLN A 282 -9.40 -2.15 14.40
N ASP A 283 -8.89 -3.37 14.50
CA ASP A 283 -8.19 -3.83 15.70
C ASP A 283 -6.93 -2.99 15.99
N LEU A 284 -6.12 -2.71 14.97
CA LEU A 284 -4.95 -1.83 15.10
C LEU A 284 -5.34 -0.42 15.56
N PHE A 285 -6.49 0.09 15.11
CA PHE A 285 -6.99 1.39 15.55
C PHE A 285 -7.44 1.41 17.02
N LEU A 286 -8.16 0.38 17.47
CA LEU A 286 -8.61 0.27 18.85
C LEU A 286 -7.44 0.07 19.82
N ASN A 287 -6.46 -0.75 19.40
CA ASN A 287 -5.27 -1.12 20.16
C ASN A 287 -4.17 -0.07 20.15
N ALA A 288 -4.30 1.01 19.38
CA ALA A 288 -3.29 2.06 19.32
C ALA A 288 -2.95 2.56 20.75
N PRO A 289 -1.67 2.56 21.16
CA PRO A 289 -1.30 2.91 22.52
C PRO A 289 -1.43 4.43 22.75
N LYS A 290 -1.40 4.85 24.02
CA LYS A 290 -1.57 6.26 24.43
C LYS A 290 -0.67 7.26 23.66
N PRO A 291 0.61 6.96 23.36
CA PRO A 291 1.44 7.87 22.57
C PRO A 291 0.91 8.12 21.16
N MET A 292 0.14 7.20 20.58
CA MET A 292 -0.45 7.34 19.24
C MET A 292 -1.81 8.04 19.27
N LYS A 293 -2.51 8.01 20.40
CA LYS A 293 -3.84 8.62 20.59
C LYS A 293 -3.72 10.09 20.96
N TYR A 294 -4.30 10.97 20.16
CA TYR A 294 -4.41 12.40 20.49
C TYR A 294 -5.87 12.84 20.45
N TYR A 295 -6.21 13.80 21.31
CA TYR A 295 -7.52 14.43 21.31
C TYR A 295 -7.48 15.62 20.34
N THR A 296 -8.31 15.61 19.31
CA THR A 296 -8.60 16.81 18.53
C THR A 296 -9.43 17.76 19.38
N LYS A 297 -8.78 18.66 20.15
CA LYS A 297 -9.49 19.78 20.77
C LYS A 297 -9.82 20.81 19.69
N HIS A 298 -11.03 20.77 19.15
CA HIS A 298 -11.59 21.94 18.47
C HIS A 298 -12.02 22.96 19.53
N TYR A 299 -11.10 23.85 19.92
CA TYR A 299 -11.49 25.08 20.61
C TYR A 299 -11.68 26.17 19.54
N LYS A 300 -12.94 26.48 19.21
CA LYS A 300 -13.26 27.77 18.60
C LYS A 300 -13.59 28.72 19.75
N PRO A 301 -12.79 29.77 20.02
CA PRO A 301 -13.24 30.81 20.93
C PRO A 301 -14.55 31.38 20.37
N PHE A 302 -15.61 31.30 21.15
CA PHE A 302 -16.78 32.12 20.94
C PHE A 302 -16.34 33.55 21.27
N ILE A 303 -16.18 34.37 20.24
CA ILE A 303 -16.11 35.83 20.40
C ILE A 303 -17.58 36.27 20.40
N PRO A 304 -18.11 36.77 21.53
CA PRO A 304 -19.49 37.25 21.62
C PRO A 304 -19.80 38.38 20.63
#